data_AF-A0A8T0QRE8-F1
#
_entry.id   AF-A0A8T0QRE8-F1
#
_cell.length_a   1.000
_cell.length_b   1.000
_cell.length_c   1.000
_cell.angle_alpha   90.00
_cell.angle_beta   90.00
_cell.angle_gamma   90.00
#
_symmetry.space_group_name_H-M   'P 1'
#
loop_
_entity.id
_entity.type
_entity.pdbx_description
1 polymer ?
#
loop_
_entity_poly.entity_id
_entity_poly.type
_entity_poly.pdbx_seq_one_letter_code
_entity_poly.pdbx_strand_id
1 'polypeptide(L)'
;MVMPTVASAAAAALHQAVSTRRLGVGSGNASAAPGGFLAGGRRPAAAGLVRARVAEAAPVAAEGSRQDAPAAPMVEIPVTCYQILGVTEKAEKDEIVKAAMELKIAGIEDGYTAEVSTFRQALLVDVRDKLLFEQDYAGSIKEKVPPRSSLHIPWSWLPAALCVLQEVGEEKLVLEIGQAALRCSDSKPYVHDILLAMALAECSIAKACFEKSKVSLGFEALARAQYLLRRKPSLEKMPLLEQIEESLEELAPACTLELLSLPQTPENSERRRGAIAALCELLRQGLDVESSCRVHDWPCFLGQVMNKLLATEIMDLLSWDTLATTRKNKRSLESQSQRVVVDFNCLYVAMLAHLAFGFSTRQTELIKKAKTICECLVASESTDLKFEESFCSYLLGEETGTTVFEKLQQLQSNGSSNSKNYGLDKKKDSSDKVTVNQSLELWLKDVALSRFADTKDCLPSLVRFLNLL
;
A
#
# COMPACT_ATOMS: atom_id res chain seq x y z
N MET A 1 -0.83 32.29 13.90
CA MET A 1 -1.36 31.55 12.75
C MET A 1 -0.99 30.10 13.02
N VAL A 2 -1.96 29.31 13.48
CA VAL A 2 -1.73 27.96 14.01
C VAL A 2 -1.30 27.07 12.84
N MET A 3 -0.08 26.53 12.89
CA MET A 3 0.34 25.46 11.98
C MET A 3 -0.60 24.27 12.23
N PRO A 4 -1.24 23.69 11.19
CA PRO A 4 -2.08 22.53 11.39
C PRO A 4 -1.23 21.44 12.04
N THR A 5 -1.75 20.85 13.12
CA THR A 5 -1.20 19.65 13.76
C THR A 5 -0.87 18.60 12.71
N VAL A 6 0.17 17.79 12.92
CA VAL A 6 0.66 16.82 11.91
C VAL A 6 -0.47 15.87 11.48
N ALA A 7 -1.40 15.60 12.39
CA ALA A 7 -2.63 14.86 12.16
C ALA A 7 -3.64 15.60 11.26
N SER A 8 -3.83 16.92 11.47
CA SER A 8 -4.64 17.79 10.61
C SER A 8 -4.05 17.96 9.21
N ALA A 9 -2.71 17.96 9.08
CA ALA A 9 -2.04 18.02 7.79
C ALA A 9 -2.07 16.69 7.03
N ALA A 10 -2.06 15.54 7.73
CA ALA A 10 -2.33 14.23 7.13
C ALA A 10 -3.78 14.16 6.61
N ALA A 11 -4.77 14.56 7.42
CA ALA A 11 -6.18 14.70 7.00
C ALA A 11 -6.39 15.69 5.83
N ALA A 12 -5.67 16.82 5.81
CA ALA A 12 -5.75 17.80 4.72
C ALA A 12 -5.08 17.31 3.42
N ALA A 13 -3.96 16.58 3.52
CA ALA A 13 -3.32 15.94 2.37
C ALA A 13 -4.19 14.81 1.79
N LEU A 14 -4.94 14.09 2.64
CA LEU A 14 -5.92 13.08 2.24
C LEU A 14 -7.04 13.68 1.37
N HIS A 15 -7.58 14.86 1.72
CA HIS A 15 -8.57 15.54 0.88
C HIS A 15 -8.03 16.00 -0.48
N GLN A 16 -6.76 16.43 -0.56
CA GLN A 16 -6.16 16.86 -1.83
C GLN A 16 -5.78 15.68 -2.74
N ALA A 17 -5.29 14.55 -2.19
CA ALA A 17 -4.95 13.36 -2.96
C ALA A 17 -6.19 12.65 -3.53
N VAL A 18 -7.32 12.67 -2.81
CA VAL A 18 -8.60 12.13 -3.30
C VAL A 18 -9.26 13.07 -4.32
N SER A 19 -9.14 14.39 -4.15
CA SER A 19 -9.72 15.38 -5.06
C SER A 19 -8.96 15.51 -6.38
N THR A 20 -7.63 15.41 -6.37
CA THR A 20 -6.79 15.48 -7.59
C THR A 20 -6.95 14.27 -8.51
N ARG A 21 -7.48 13.13 -8.02
CA ARG A 21 -7.88 12.00 -8.88
C ARG A 21 -9.26 12.15 -9.51
N ARG A 22 -10.09 13.14 -9.11
CA ARG A 22 -11.42 13.37 -9.69
C ARG A 22 -11.44 14.29 -10.92
N LEU A 23 -10.32 14.93 -11.28
CA LEU A 23 -10.25 15.88 -12.38
C LEU A 23 -9.01 15.63 -13.24
N GLY A 24 -9.16 14.89 -14.35
CA GLY A 24 -8.06 14.70 -15.29
C GLY A 24 -8.23 13.63 -16.37
N VAL A 25 -9.41 13.49 -16.97
CA VAL A 25 -9.52 12.87 -18.31
C VAL A 25 -9.26 13.97 -19.34
N GLY A 26 -8.11 13.91 -20.00
CA GLY A 26 -7.71 14.86 -21.04
C GLY A 26 -6.74 14.20 -22.02
N SER A 27 -7.27 13.85 -23.18
CA SER A 27 -6.58 13.26 -24.34
C SER A 27 -5.39 14.11 -24.81
N GLY A 28 -4.27 13.46 -25.17
CA GLY A 28 -3.13 14.11 -25.81
C GLY A 28 -2.02 13.13 -26.21
N ASN A 29 -2.03 12.72 -27.48
CA ASN A 29 -0.96 11.98 -28.14
C ASN A 29 0.41 12.68 -28.01
N ALA A 30 1.47 11.92 -27.69
CA ALA A 30 2.83 12.28 -28.10
C ALA A 30 3.73 11.04 -28.23
N SER A 31 4.43 11.00 -29.36
CA SER A 31 5.20 9.89 -29.93
C SER A 31 6.41 9.43 -29.13
N ALA A 32 6.74 8.15 -29.35
CA ALA A 32 8.00 7.52 -29.01
C ALA A 32 9.18 8.00 -29.89
N ALA A 33 10.37 8.12 -29.28
CA ALA A 33 11.65 7.78 -29.90
C ALA A 33 12.74 7.54 -28.82
N PRO A 34 13.81 6.79 -29.11
CA PRO A 34 14.52 5.97 -28.12
C PRO A 34 15.91 6.52 -27.73
N GLY A 35 16.39 6.12 -26.54
CA GLY A 35 17.77 6.35 -26.10
C GLY A 35 18.21 5.26 -25.12
N GLY A 36 19.07 4.35 -25.58
CA GLY A 36 19.61 3.23 -24.80
C GLY A 36 20.90 3.57 -24.04
N PHE A 37 21.53 2.48 -23.57
CA PHE A 37 22.85 2.36 -22.90
C PHE A 37 22.81 2.69 -21.38
N LEU A 38 23.29 1.89 -20.42
CA LEU A 38 24.16 0.71 -20.39
C LEU A 38 23.93 -0.14 -19.13
N ALA A 39 24.04 -1.46 -19.32
CA ALA A 39 24.23 -2.43 -18.26
C ALA A 39 25.64 -2.29 -17.63
N GLY A 40 25.70 -2.44 -16.30
CA GLY A 40 26.96 -2.47 -15.55
C GLY A 40 26.75 -3.10 -14.19
N GLY A 41 26.75 -4.43 -14.14
CA GLY A 41 26.77 -5.17 -12.89
C GLY A 41 28.06 -4.91 -12.11
N ARG A 42 27.92 -4.46 -10.86
CA ARG A 42 28.95 -4.61 -9.83
C ARG A 42 28.29 -4.97 -8.50
N ARG A 43 28.72 -6.11 -7.95
CA ARG A 43 28.47 -6.60 -6.59
C ARG A 43 28.66 -5.46 -5.58
N PRO A 44 27.82 -5.33 -4.53
CA PRO A 44 28.17 -4.47 -3.42
C PRO A 44 29.22 -5.19 -2.57
N ALA A 45 30.40 -4.57 -2.49
CA ALA A 45 31.37 -4.83 -1.45
C ALA A 45 30.76 -4.43 -0.10
N ALA A 46 31.10 -5.21 0.93
CA ALA A 46 30.72 -4.97 2.31
C ALA A 46 31.06 -3.52 2.73
N ALA A 47 30.03 -2.72 2.99
CA ALA A 47 30.15 -1.40 3.62
C ALA A 47 29.51 -1.48 5.01
N GLY A 48 30.29 -1.12 6.02
CA GLY A 48 30.06 -1.41 7.43
C GLY A 48 28.75 -0.86 7.98
N LEU A 49 28.07 -1.74 8.71
CA LEU A 49 27.00 -1.43 9.64
C LEU A 49 27.54 -0.50 10.73
N VAL A 50 27.27 0.81 10.64
CA VAL A 50 27.50 1.74 11.76
C VAL A 50 26.42 1.45 12.79
N ARG A 51 26.80 0.63 13.78
CA ARG A 51 25.97 0.21 14.90
C ARG A 51 25.82 1.39 15.85
N ALA A 52 24.64 1.99 15.93
CA ALA A 52 24.31 2.94 16.99
C ALA A 52 24.53 2.26 18.35
N ARG A 53 25.53 2.73 19.11
CA ARG A 53 25.76 2.30 20.50
C ARG A 53 25.25 3.41 21.40
N VAL A 54 24.17 3.13 22.14
CA VAL A 54 23.88 3.85 23.38
C VAL A 54 24.85 3.27 24.41
N ALA A 55 25.91 4.00 24.75
CA ALA A 55 26.90 3.57 25.72
C ALA A 55 26.56 4.13 27.11
N GLU A 56 26.49 3.24 28.10
CA GLU A 56 26.39 3.59 29.51
C GLU A 56 27.79 4.00 30.01
N ALA A 57 27.92 5.19 30.58
CA ALA A 57 29.21 5.69 31.08
C ALA A 57 29.56 5.05 32.44
N ALA A 58 30.78 4.49 32.55
CA ALA A 58 31.32 3.99 33.81
C ALA A 58 31.89 5.13 34.68
N PRO A 59 31.81 5.06 36.03
CA PRO A 59 32.26 6.15 36.88
C PRO A 59 33.78 6.17 37.02
N VAL A 60 34.39 7.34 36.83
CA VAL A 60 35.79 7.62 37.16
C VAL A 60 35.87 7.99 38.63
N ALA A 61 36.68 7.25 39.40
CA ALA A 61 36.90 7.51 40.82
C ALA A 61 37.77 8.76 41.02
N ALA A 62 37.29 9.71 41.82
CA ALA A 62 38.11 10.73 42.47
C ALA A 62 37.63 10.89 43.93
N GLU A 63 38.56 10.75 44.86
CA GLU A 63 38.37 10.98 46.29
C GLU A 63 38.05 12.45 46.56
N GLY A 64 37.04 12.71 47.39
CA GLY A 64 36.72 14.06 47.86
C GLY A 64 35.24 14.23 48.22
N SER A 65 34.94 14.02 49.49
CA SER A 65 33.61 14.10 50.11
C SER A 65 32.82 15.38 49.81
N ARG A 66 31.74 15.24 49.02
CA ARG A 66 30.47 15.97 49.13
C ARG A 66 29.34 14.99 48.78
N GLN A 67 28.28 14.96 49.57
CA GLN A 67 27.07 14.20 49.24
C GLN A 67 26.39 14.89 48.06
N ASP A 68 26.78 14.51 46.84
CA ASP A 68 26.05 14.84 45.63
C ASP A 68 24.78 13.98 45.57
N ALA A 69 23.65 14.62 45.29
CA ALA A 69 22.45 13.91 44.83
C ALA A 69 22.86 12.97 43.67
N PRO A 70 22.31 11.75 43.57
CA PRO A 70 22.69 10.84 42.48
C PRO A 70 22.53 11.58 41.15
N ALA A 71 23.63 11.69 40.40
CA ALA A 71 23.64 12.38 39.11
C ALA A 71 22.50 11.82 38.26
N ALA A 72 21.65 12.71 37.74
CA ALA A 72 20.53 12.30 36.91
C ALA A 72 21.05 11.39 35.79
N PRO A 73 20.42 10.24 35.53
CA PRO A 73 20.93 9.31 34.53
C PRO A 73 20.98 10.04 33.19
N MET A 74 22.12 9.98 32.53
CA MET A 74 22.40 10.66 31.27
C MET A 74 22.30 9.70 30.09
N VAL A 75 22.00 10.24 28.91
CA VAL A 75 21.95 9.53 27.64
C VAL A 75 22.70 10.32 26.58
N GLU A 76 23.47 9.60 25.76
CA GLU A 76 24.11 10.15 24.57
C GLU A 76 23.30 9.75 23.33
N ILE A 77 22.89 10.74 22.55
CA ILE A 77 22.18 10.54 21.29
C ILE A 77 23.04 10.99 20.09
N PRO A 78 23.00 10.27 18.96
CA PRO A 78 23.87 10.50 17.81
C PRO A 78 23.34 11.65 16.92
N VAL A 79 23.19 12.84 17.49
CA VAL A 79 22.75 14.05 16.79
C VAL A 79 23.63 15.24 17.15
N THR A 80 23.79 16.15 16.20
CA THR A 80 24.42 17.45 16.43
C THR A 80 23.42 18.44 17.02
N CYS A 81 23.92 19.47 17.70
CA CYS A 81 23.09 20.59 18.14
C CYS A 81 22.41 21.34 16.97
N TYR A 82 23.06 21.38 15.80
CA TYR A 82 22.50 21.97 14.58
C TYR A 82 21.26 21.21 14.08
N GLN A 83 21.31 19.87 14.11
CA GLN A 83 20.16 19.02 13.76
C GLN A 83 18.99 19.20 14.72
N ILE A 84 19.23 19.33 16.03
CA ILE A 84 18.15 19.63 16.99
C ILE A 84 17.45 20.96 16.63
N LEU A 85 18.19 21.98 16.22
CA LEU A 85 17.60 23.27 15.84
C LEU A 85 17.08 23.32 14.40
N GLY A 86 17.25 22.26 13.61
CA GLY A 86 16.85 22.24 12.20
C GLY A 86 17.60 23.23 11.31
N VAL A 87 18.84 23.60 11.68
CA VAL A 87 19.68 24.56 10.95
C VAL A 87 20.93 23.89 10.40
N THR A 88 21.56 24.52 9.40
CA THR A 88 22.82 24.02 8.84
C THR A 88 24.01 24.33 9.75
N GLU A 89 25.09 23.55 9.65
CA GLU A 89 26.37 23.82 10.36
C GLU A 89 27.00 25.18 9.99
N LYS A 90 26.54 25.81 8.91
CA LYS A 90 26.98 27.14 8.45
C LYS A 90 26.12 28.28 8.99
N ALA A 91 25.11 27.98 9.80
CA ALA A 91 24.18 28.97 10.31
C ALA A 91 24.89 30.03 11.15
N GLU A 92 24.51 31.28 10.95
CA GLU A 92 25.04 32.40 11.75
C GLU A 92 24.43 32.40 13.16
N LYS A 93 25.08 33.12 14.08
CA LYS A 93 24.62 33.19 15.49
C LYS A 93 23.18 33.70 15.60
N ASP A 94 22.81 34.67 14.78
CA ASP A 94 21.45 35.23 14.77
C ASP A 94 20.42 34.22 14.23
N GLU A 95 20.79 33.39 13.24
CA GLU A 95 19.94 32.32 12.73
C GLU A 95 19.73 31.21 13.77
N ILE A 96 20.78 30.85 14.53
CA ILE A 96 20.70 29.89 15.64
C ILE A 96 19.74 30.40 16.73
N VAL A 97 19.88 31.66 17.13
CA VAL A 97 19.00 32.28 18.15
C VAL A 97 17.56 32.33 17.65
N LYS A 98 17.37 32.71 16.37
CA LYS A 98 16.05 32.77 15.75
C LYS A 98 15.38 31.39 15.71
N ALA A 99 16.07 30.36 15.21
CA ALA A 99 15.54 29.00 15.13
C ALA A 99 15.16 28.43 16.50
N ALA A 100 16.03 28.61 17.51
CA ALA A 100 15.73 28.19 18.88
C ALA A 100 14.49 28.92 19.45
N MET A 101 14.32 30.20 19.14
CA MET A 101 13.16 30.96 19.59
C MET A 101 11.86 30.59 18.86
N GLU A 102 11.93 30.34 17.55
CA GLU A 102 10.80 29.88 16.74
C GLU A 102 10.31 28.51 17.24
N LEU A 103 11.23 27.56 17.46
CA LEU A 103 10.89 26.27 18.06
C LEU A 103 10.29 26.47 19.46
N LYS A 104 10.86 27.33 20.30
CA LYS A 104 10.33 27.58 21.65
C LYS A 104 8.89 28.11 21.64
N ILE A 105 8.52 28.91 20.64
CA ILE A 105 7.16 29.45 20.48
C ILE A 105 6.22 28.41 19.84
N ALA A 106 6.73 27.50 19.03
CA ALA A 106 5.94 26.45 18.39
C ALA A 106 5.25 25.58 19.45
N GLY A 107 3.96 25.29 19.20
CA GLY A 107 3.17 24.38 20.01
C GLY A 107 3.63 22.93 19.81
N ILE A 108 3.42 22.13 20.84
CA ILE A 108 3.67 20.69 20.81
C ILE A 108 2.35 20.00 20.47
N GLU A 109 2.42 18.90 19.73
CA GLU A 109 1.27 18.05 19.43
C GLU A 109 0.61 17.52 20.72
N ASP A 110 -0.71 17.31 20.68
CA ASP A 110 -1.43 16.80 21.86
C ASP A 110 -1.02 15.36 22.19
N GLY A 111 -1.06 15.03 23.49
CA GLY A 111 -0.83 13.69 24.01
C GLY A 111 0.50 13.49 24.73
N TYR A 112 1.46 14.39 24.57
CA TYR A 112 2.67 14.35 25.41
C TYR A 112 2.34 14.61 26.88
N THR A 113 3.16 14.05 27.78
CA THR A 113 3.09 14.38 29.20
C THR A 113 3.48 15.84 29.45
N ALA A 114 2.93 16.44 30.51
CA ALA A 114 3.14 17.86 30.81
C ALA A 114 4.62 18.23 31.01
N GLU A 115 5.45 17.28 31.46
CA GLU A 115 6.88 17.50 31.71
C GLU A 115 7.66 17.73 30.40
N VAL A 116 7.23 17.14 29.28
CA VAL A 116 7.91 17.28 27.97
C VAL A 116 7.99 18.74 27.54
N SER A 117 6.94 19.53 27.78
CA SER A 117 6.94 20.97 27.48
C SER A 117 8.02 21.72 28.24
N THR A 118 8.22 21.39 29.52
CA THR A 118 9.27 22.00 30.35
C THR A 118 10.66 21.56 29.90
N PHE A 119 10.86 20.26 29.67
CA PHE A 119 12.14 19.73 29.21
C PHE A 119 12.51 20.23 27.81
N ARG A 120 11.52 20.44 26.92
CA ARG A 120 11.72 21.02 25.59
C ARG A 120 12.26 22.44 25.67
N GLN A 121 11.70 23.27 26.55
CA GLN A 121 12.22 24.63 26.74
C GLN A 121 13.65 24.63 27.29
N ALA A 122 13.95 23.76 28.25
CA ALA A 122 15.29 23.62 28.81
C ALA A 122 16.30 23.15 27.75
N LEU A 123 15.93 22.12 26.98
CA LEU A 123 16.74 21.57 25.89
C LEU A 123 17.07 22.64 24.83
N LEU A 124 16.08 23.41 24.38
CA LEU A 124 16.31 24.43 23.34
C LEU A 124 17.24 25.55 23.81
N VAL A 125 17.17 25.92 25.10
CA VAL A 125 18.10 26.90 25.70
C VAL A 125 19.50 26.31 25.80
N ASP A 126 19.63 25.08 26.31
CA ASP A 126 20.92 24.38 26.45
C ASP A 126 21.62 24.18 25.09
N VAL A 127 20.89 23.69 24.09
CA VAL A 127 21.42 23.47 22.74
C VAL A 127 21.84 24.77 22.06
N ARG A 128 21.06 25.85 22.23
CA ARG A 128 21.43 27.18 21.76
C ARG A 128 22.72 27.66 22.43
N ASP A 129 22.82 27.54 23.74
CA ASP A 129 23.98 28.04 24.49
C ASP A 129 25.24 27.23 24.17
N LYS A 130 25.12 25.91 24.01
CA LYS A 130 26.18 25.04 23.48
C LYS A 130 26.70 25.53 22.12
N LEU A 131 25.81 25.85 21.19
CA LEU A 131 26.23 26.36 19.87
C LEU A 131 26.84 27.77 19.92
N LEU A 132 26.42 28.61 20.85
CA LEU A 132 26.91 29.99 20.94
C LEU A 132 28.24 30.12 21.70
N PHE A 133 28.47 29.25 22.69
CA PHE A 133 29.53 29.41 23.68
C PHE A 133 30.47 28.20 23.81
N GLU A 134 30.06 26.99 23.41
CA GLU A 134 30.89 25.78 23.53
C GLU A 134 31.46 25.35 22.16
N GLN A 135 32.76 25.60 21.94
CA GLN A 135 33.44 25.27 20.67
C GLN A 135 33.39 23.77 20.35
N ASP A 136 33.37 22.90 21.36
CA ASP A 136 33.30 21.45 21.16
C ASP A 136 31.99 21.06 20.44
N TYR A 137 30.87 21.70 20.75
CA TYR A 137 29.58 21.44 20.11
C TYR A 137 29.40 22.21 18.80
N ALA A 138 29.83 23.47 18.73
CA ALA A 138 29.69 24.29 17.54
C ALA A 138 30.66 23.92 16.41
N GLY A 139 31.83 23.39 16.73
CA GLY A 139 32.93 23.24 15.78
C GLY A 139 33.52 24.58 15.34
N SER A 140 34.39 24.54 14.34
CA SER A 140 35.08 25.72 13.81
C SER A 140 35.33 25.57 12.31
N ILE A 141 34.57 26.32 11.50
CA ILE A 141 34.73 26.34 10.04
C ILE A 141 36.13 26.84 9.64
N LYS A 142 36.66 27.83 10.38
CA LYS A 142 37.99 28.40 10.12
C LYS A 142 39.11 27.41 10.39
N GLU A 143 38.98 26.61 11.44
CA GLU A 143 39.99 25.62 11.87
C GLU A 143 39.70 24.22 11.32
N LYS A 144 38.64 24.07 10.51
CA LYS A 144 38.16 22.79 9.94
C LYS A 144 37.84 21.73 11.00
N VAL A 145 37.40 22.17 12.18
CA VAL A 145 36.96 21.28 13.26
C VAL A 145 35.46 21.04 13.06
N PRO A 146 35.02 19.79 12.85
CA PRO A 146 33.59 19.48 12.71
C PRO A 146 32.87 19.67 14.05
N PRO A 147 31.56 19.96 14.05
CA PRO A 147 30.76 19.98 15.27
C PRO A 147 30.69 18.59 15.91
N ARG A 148 30.45 18.54 17.23
CA ARG A 148 30.26 17.27 17.93
C ARG A 148 29.06 16.51 17.36
N SER A 149 29.30 15.27 16.96
CA SER A 149 28.31 14.37 16.34
C SER A 149 27.37 13.69 17.34
N SER A 150 27.47 14.03 18.62
CA SER A 150 26.65 13.46 19.69
C SER A 150 26.24 14.52 20.71
N LEU A 151 25.03 14.38 21.23
CA LEU A 151 24.48 15.26 22.24
C LEU A 151 24.24 14.46 23.52
N HIS A 152 24.79 14.97 24.62
CA HIS A 152 24.65 14.37 25.94
C HIS A 152 23.60 15.13 26.76
N ILE A 153 22.54 14.44 27.15
CA ILE A 153 21.38 15.03 27.85
C ILE A 153 20.88 14.08 28.96
N PRO A 154 20.15 14.58 29.97
CA PRO A 154 19.44 13.72 30.91
C PRO A 154 18.42 12.83 30.20
N TRP A 155 18.18 11.62 30.70
CA TRP A 155 17.14 10.72 30.15
C TRP A 155 15.74 11.37 30.14
N SER A 156 15.44 12.25 31.10
CA SER A 156 14.18 13.00 31.13
C SER A 156 13.99 13.95 29.96
N TRP A 157 15.07 14.39 29.32
CA TRP A 157 15.02 15.30 28.17
C TRP A 157 14.91 14.55 26.84
N LEU A 158 15.12 13.24 26.84
CA LEU A 158 15.11 12.44 25.61
C LEU A 158 13.79 12.58 24.83
N PRO A 159 12.60 12.48 25.44
CA PRO A 159 11.36 12.63 24.67
C PRO A 159 11.20 14.03 24.07
N ALA A 160 11.67 15.07 24.79
CA ALA A 160 11.68 16.42 24.26
C ALA A 160 12.64 16.57 23.06
N ALA A 161 13.79 15.91 23.09
CA ALA A 161 14.71 15.89 21.96
C ALA A 161 14.10 15.18 20.74
N LEU A 162 13.42 14.04 20.94
CA LEU A 162 12.71 13.34 19.87
C LEU A 162 11.56 14.16 19.30
N CYS A 163 10.81 14.87 20.15
CA CYS A 163 9.75 15.80 19.73
C CYS A 163 10.31 16.88 18.81
N VAL A 164 11.38 17.57 19.22
CA VAL A 164 11.99 18.63 18.40
C VAL A 164 12.55 18.06 17.10
N LEU A 165 13.23 16.91 17.13
CA LEU A 165 13.72 16.24 15.92
C LEU A 165 12.59 15.90 14.94
N GLN A 166 11.42 15.50 15.45
CA GLN A 166 10.24 15.23 14.63
C GLN A 166 9.71 16.52 13.98
N GLU A 167 9.68 17.64 14.70
CA GLU A 167 9.22 18.94 14.20
C GLU A 167 10.13 19.51 13.10
N VAL A 168 11.45 19.30 13.20
CA VAL A 168 12.43 19.77 12.20
C VAL A 168 12.59 18.83 11.00
N GLY A 169 11.86 17.72 10.96
CA GLY A 169 11.85 16.79 9.82
C GLY A 169 12.97 15.75 9.83
N GLU A 170 13.48 15.38 11.01
CA GLU A 170 14.49 14.33 11.20
C GLU A 170 13.82 12.99 11.58
N GLU A 171 12.77 12.58 10.87
CA GLU A 171 11.91 11.45 11.27
C GLU A 171 12.68 10.14 11.41
N LYS A 172 13.65 9.88 10.53
CA LYS A 172 14.46 8.66 10.58
C LYS A 172 15.29 8.59 11.84
N LEU A 173 15.90 9.70 12.26
CA LEU A 173 16.67 9.77 13.49
C LEU A 173 15.77 9.57 14.70
N VAL A 174 14.56 10.14 14.69
CA VAL A 174 13.56 9.91 15.75
C VAL A 174 13.26 8.42 15.92
N LEU A 175 13.03 7.71 14.81
CA LEU A 175 12.76 6.27 14.85
C LEU A 175 13.96 5.45 15.31
N GLU A 176 15.16 5.76 14.83
CA GLU A 176 16.40 5.06 15.20
C GLU A 176 16.73 5.24 16.69
N ILE A 177 16.69 6.49 17.17
CA ILE A 177 16.97 6.83 18.57
C ILE A 177 15.88 6.29 19.48
N GLY A 178 14.61 6.47 19.14
CA GLY A 178 13.48 5.95 19.90
C GLY A 178 13.53 4.42 20.03
N GLN A 179 13.82 3.72 18.93
CA GLN A 179 13.94 2.26 18.94
C GLN A 179 15.15 1.78 19.75
N ALA A 180 16.26 2.52 19.76
CA ALA A 180 17.40 2.25 20.64
C ALA A 180 17.03 2.47 22.11
N ALA A 181 16.39 3.61 22.42
CA ALA A 181 15.96 3.99 23.76
C ALA A 181 15.03 2.95 24.39
N LEU A 182 14.05 2.43 23.64
CA LEU A 182 13.10 1.41 24.12
C LEU A 182 13.75 0.09 24.54
N ARG A 183 15.03 -0.15 24.24
CA ARG A 183 15.78 -1.33 24.70
C ARG A 183 16.51 -1.09 26.03
N CYS A 184 16.55 0.15 26.52
CA CYS A 184 17.23 0.54 27.76
C CYS A 184 16.25 0.52 28.94
N SER A 185 16.72 0.12 30.13
CA SER A 185 15.89 0.11 31.34
C SER A 185 15.48 1.51 31.81
N ASP A 186 16.34 2.50 31.60
CA ASP A 186 16.15 3.88 32.05
C ASP A 186 15.08 4.63 31.25
N SER A 187 14.69 4.11 30.08
CA SER A 187 13.64 4.70 29.26
C SER A 187 12.23 4.41 29.78
N LYS A 188 12.07 3.47 30.73
CA LYS A 188 10.76 3.00 31.23
C LYS A 188 9.79 4.12 31.63
N PRO A 189 10.21 5.19 32.35
CA PRO A 189 9.31 6.29 32.70
C PRO A 189 8.82 7.06 31.47
N TYR A 190 9.63 7.09 30.42
CA TYR A 190 9.47 7.96 29.25
C TYR A 190 8.87 7.25 28.03
N VAL A 191 8.57 5.94 28.12
CA VAL A 191 8.08 5.12 27.00
C VAL A 191 6.85 5.71 26.32
N HIS A 192 5.97 6.40 27.07
CA HIS A 192 4.78 7.01 26.49
C HIS A 192 5.13 8.07 25.45
N ASP A 193 5.94 9.05 25.85
CA ASP A 193 6.34 10.17 25.01
C ASP A 193 7.30 9.73 23.89
N ILE A 194 8.16 8.73 24.15
CA ILE A 194 9.02 8.14 23.11
C ILE A 194 8.17 7.48 22.01
N LEU A 195 7.17 6.68 22.39
CA LEU A 195 6.28 6.03 21.41
C LEU A 195 5.45 7.05 20.63
N LEU A 196 4.98 8.12 21.29
CA LEU A 196 4.25 9.20 20.63
C LEU A 196 5.12 9.92 19.60
N ALA A 197 6.35 10.31 19.96
CA ALA A 197 7.29 10.94 19.04
C ALA A 197 7.60 10.04 17.82
N MET A 198 7.80 8.74 18.05
CA MET A 198 7.99 7.76 16.97
C MET A 198 6.74 7.63 16.07
N ALA A 199 5.54 7.60 16.66
CA ALA A 199 4.31 7.51 15.88
C ALA A 199 4.08 8.76 15.01
N LEU A 200 4.36 9.96 15.55
CA LEU A 200 4.28 11.22 14.80
C LEU A 200 5.33 11.28 13.67
N ALA A 201 6.52 10.75 13.89
CA ALA A 201 7.53 10.60 12.84
C ALA A 201 7.06 9.68 11.70
N GLU A 202 6.42 8.55 12.01
CA GLU A 202 5.80 7.68 10.98
C GLU A 202 4.66 8.39 10.24
N CYS A 203 3.85 9.22 10.92
CA CYS A 203 2.82 10.03 10.27
C CYS A 203 3.43 11.07 9.30
N SER A 204 4.52 11.73 9.68
CA SER A 204 5.27 12.63 8.78
C SER A 204 5.82 11.89 7.55
N ILE A 205 6.37 10.68 7.74
CA ILE A 205 6.83 9.82 6.64
C ILE A 205 5.66 9.45 5.72
N ALA A 206 4.50 9.09 6.29
CA ALA A 206 3.30 8.77 5.52
C ALA A 206 2.87 9.95 4.65
N LYS A 207 2.78 11.14 5.24
CA LYS A 207 2.45 12.39 4.53
C LYS A 207 3.40 12.63 3.36
N ALA A 208 4.71 12.55 3.59
CA ALA A 208 5.72 12.73 2.53
C ALA A 208 5.62 11.66 1.41
N CYS A 209 5.13 10.45 1.73
CA CYS A 209 4.88 9.41 0.73
C CYS A 209 3.63 9.73 -0.12
N PHE A 210 2.56 10.21 0.51
CA PHE A 210 1.33 10.60 -0.19
C PHE A 210 1.55 11.79 -1.13
N GLU A 211 2.32 12.79 -0.71
CA GLU A 211 2.73 13.92 -1.57
C GLU A 211 3.49 13.43 -2.83
N LYS A 212 4.21 12.31 -2.73
CA LYS A 212 4.94 11.68 -3.84
C LYS A 212 4.12 10.62 -4.57
N SER A 213 2.82 10.52 -4.31
CA SER A 213 1.90 9.51 -4.89
C SER A 213 2.34 8.06 -4.64
N LYS A 214 3.03 7.77 -3.53
CA LYS A 214 3.42 6.42 -3.10
C LYS A 214 2.48 5.94 -2.01
N VAL A 215 1.28 5.50 -2.38
CA VAL A 215 0.20 5.18 -1.41
C VAL A 215 0.59 3.96 -0.58
N SER A 216 1.19 2.93 -1.19
CA SER A 216 1.59 1.71 -0.47
C SER A 216 2.58 1.99 0.67
N LEU A 217 3.62 2.78 0.41
CA LEU A 217 4.62 3.14 1.42
C LEU A 217 4.04 4.04 2.52
N GLY A 218 3.15 4.97 2.16
CA GLY A 218 2.47 5.82 3.14
C GLY A 218 1.53 5.01 4.03
N PHE A 219 0.82 4.04 3.45
CA PHE A 219 -0.03 3.11 4.19
C PHE A 219 0.79 2.27 5.19
N GLU A 220 1.94 1.72 4.76
CA GLU A 220 2.84 0.97 5.65
C GLU A 220 3.35 1.83 6.82
N ALA A 221 3.64 3.12 6.57
CA ALA A 221 4.06 4.05 7.62
C ALA A 221 2.93 4.32 8.63
N LEU A 222 1.70 4.57 8.17
CA LEU A 222 0.54 4.69 9.06
C LEU A 222 0.28 3.42 9.87
N ALA A 223 0.43 2.24 9.27
CA ALA A 223 0.29 0.98 9.99
C ALA A 223 1.35 0.82 11.10
N ARG A 224 2.59 1.29 10.87
CA ARG A 224 3.62 1.35 11.93
C ARG A 224 3.29 2.38 13.01
N ALA A 225 2.76 3.54 12.65
CA ALA A 225 2.28 4.53 13.63
C ALA A 225 1.18 3.95 14.53
N GLN A 226 0.17 3.31 13.92
CA GLN A 226 -0.90 2.60 14.62
C GLN A 226 -0.35 1.55 15.59
N TYR A 227 0.60 0.72 15.12
CA TYR A 227 1.25 -0.28 15.95
C TYR A 227 1.95 0.34 17.17
N LEU A 228 2.67 1.45 16.98
CA LEU A 228 3.36 2.14 18.08
C LEU A 228 2.39 2.68 19.13
N LEU A 229 1.28 3.31 18.71
CA LEU A 229 0.27 3.83 19.62
C LEU A 229 -0.42 2.72 20.42
N ARG A 230 -0.76 1.59 19.78
CA ARG A 230 -1.39 0.44 20.48
C ARG A 230 -0.48 -0.27 21.49
N ARG A 231 0.83 0.01 21.52
CA ARG A 231 1.73 -0.58 22.51
C ARG A 231 1.51 -0.08 23.93
N LYS A 232 0.79 1.03 24.12
CA LYS A 232 0.55 1.60 25.45
C LYS A 232 -0.92 2.01 25.63
N PRO A 233 -1.61 1.56 26.70
CA PRO A 233 -3.04 1.88 26.90
C PRO A 233 -3.36 3.37 27.00
N SER A 234 -2.40 4.20 27.42
CA SER A 234 -2.61 5.65 27.48
C SER A 234 -2.58 6.32 26.10
N LEU A 235 -1.94 5.71 25.11
CA LEU A 235 -1.91 6.19 23.72
C LEU A 235 -3.10 5.66 22.91
N GLU A 236 -3.65 4.51 23.29
CA GLU A 236 -4.79 3.87 22.62
C GLU A 236 -6.08 4.72 22.67
N LYS A 237 -6.21 5.57 23.68
CA LYS A 237 -7.38 6.46 23.85
C LYS A 237 -7.23 7.80 23.13
N MET A 238 -6.15 8.00 22.38
CA MET A 238 -5.89 9.26 21.71
C MET A 238 -6.73 9.39 20.43
N PRO A 239 -7.28 10.59 20.14
CA PRO A 239 -7.95 10.86 18.87
C PRO A 239 -7.07 10.60 17.64
N LEU A 240 -5.75 10.73 17.80
CA LEU A 240 -4.77 10.43 16.74
C LEU A 240 -4.86 8.98 16.25
N LEU A 241 -5.08 8.01 17.16
CA LEU A 241 -5.17 6.60 16.77
C LEU A 241 -6.41 6.34 15.91
N GLU A 242 -7.55 6.90 16.32
CA GLU A 242 -8.82 6.82 15.57
C GLU A 242 -8.69 7.46 14.18
N GLN A 243 -8.03 8.62 14.08
CA GLN A 243 -7.75 9.27 12.79
C GLN A 243 -6.85 8.43 11.88
N ILE A 244 -5.84 7.75 12.44
CA ILE A 244 -4.98 6.84 11.69
C ILE A 244 -5.78 5.61 11.22
N GLU A 245 -6.63 5.06 12.07
CA GLU A 245 -7.51 3.93 11.75
C GLU A 245 -8.46 4.26 10.61
N GLU A 246 -9.16 5.40 10.69
CA GLU A 246 -10.03 5.88 9.61
C GLU A 246 -9.25 6.10 8.32
N SER A 247 -8.06 6.72 8.40
CA SER A 247 -7.19 6.93 7.23
C SER A 247 -6.76 5.61 6.58
N LEU A 248 -6.44 4.59 7.38
CA LEU A 248 -6.09 3.26 6.87
C LEU A 248 -7.28 2.61 6.17
N GLU A 249 -8.49 2.69 6.73
CA GLU A 249 -9.71 2.16 6.08
C GLU A 249 -10.00 2.86 4.75
N GLU A 250 -9.84 4.18 4.69
CA GLU A 250 -10.07 4.96 3.47
C GLU A 250 -9.03 4.67 2.38
N LEU A 251 -7.77 4.47 2.76
CA LEU A 251 -6.67 4.22 1.82
C LEU A 251 -6.56 2.76 1.38
N ALA A 252 -7.18 1.81 2.10
CA ALA A 252 -7.05 0.38 1.83
C ALA A 252 -7.35 -0.02 0.37
N PRO A 253 -8.40 0.49 -0.30
CA PRO A 253 -8.67 0.15 -1.71
C PRO A 253 -7.56 0.65 -2.65
N ALA A 254 -7.09 1.88 -2.46
CA ALA A 254 -6.03 2.46 -3.29
C ALA A 254 -4.68 1.75 -3.09
N CYS A 255 -4.34 1.43 -1.83
CA CYS A 255 -3.14 0.67 -1.48
C CYS A 255 -3.17 -0.74 -2.12
N THR A 256 -4.32 -1.43 -2.01
CA THR A 256 -4.53 -2.75 -2.61
C THR A 256 -4.29 -2.72 -4.13
N LEU A 257 -4.86 -1.75 -4.83
CA LEU A 257 -4.65 -1.59 -6.29
C LEU A 257 -3.19 -1.32 -6.66
N GLU A 258 -2.49 -0.48 -5.89
CA GLU A 258 -1.07 -0.18 -6.13
C GLU A 258 -0.21 -1.44 -5.97
N LEU A 259 -0.42 -2.20 -4.89
CA LEU A 259 0.32 -3.44 -4.62
C LEU A 259 0.02 -4.54 -5.64
N LEU A 260 -1.22 -4.69 -6.10
CA LEU A 260 -1.59 -5.63 -7.16
C LEU A 260 -0.97 -5.26 -8.52
N SER A 261 -0.58 -4.00 -8.70
CA SER A 261 0.07 -3.50 -9.92
C SER A 261 1.58 -3.75 -9.96
N LEU A 262 2.18 -4.21 -8.86
CA LEU A 262 3.61 -4.49 -8.82
C LEU A 262 3.97 -5.64 -9.78
N PRO A 263 5.16 -5.59 -10.41
CA PRO A 263 5.65 -6.69 -11.23
C PRO A 263 5.67 -8.01 -10.45
N GLN A 264 5.28 -9.09 -11.12
CA GLN A 264 5.25 -10.45 -10.56
C GLN A 264 6.67 -11.03 -10.46
N THR A 265 7.49 -10.47 -9.57
CA THR A 265 8.82 -10.96 -9.23
C THR A 265 8.78 -11.61 -7.84
N PRO A 266 9.69 -12.56 -7.53
CA PRO A 266 9.68 -13.25 -6.23
C PRO A 266 9.80 -12.29 -5.04
N GLU A 267 10.45 -11.13 -5.22
CA GLU A 267 10.61 -10.08 -4.20
C GLU A 267 9.29 -9.39 -3.81
N ASN A 268 8.29 -9.42 -4.71
CA ASN A 268 6.97 -8.83 -4.47
C ASN A 268 5.91 -9.86 -4.07
N SER A 269 6.27 -11.13 -3.97
CA SER A 269 5.33 -12.23 -3.71
C SER A 269 4.56 -12.07 -2.39
N GLU A 270 5.25 -11.68 -1.31
CA GLU A 270 4.62 -11.43 -0.01
C GLU A 270 3.69 -10.21 -0.04
N ARG A 271 4.12 -9.12 -0.68
CA ARG A 271 3.29 -7.92 -0.85
C ARG A 271 2.03 -8.20 -1.65
N ARG A 272 2.15 -8.99 -2.73
CA ARG A 272 1.00 -9.41 -3.54
C ARG A 272 0.04 -10.28 -2.74
N ARG A 273 0.54 -11.22 -1.95
CA ARG A 273 -0.27 -12.05 -1.06
C ARG A 273 -1.04 -11.21 -0.04
N GLY A 274 -0.37 -10.24 0.57
CA GLY A 274 -1.01 -9.28 1.47
C GLY A 274 -2.10 -8.45 0.79
N ALA A 275 -1.86 -8.00 -0.45
CA ALA A 275 -2.86 -7.27 -1.23
C ALA A 275 -4.08 -8.12 -1.58
N ILE A 276 -3.89 -9.40 -1.91
CA ILE A 276 -5.00 -10.34 -2.15
C ILE A 276 -5.81 -10.56 -0.87
N ALA A 277 -5.13 -10.74 0.28
CA ALA A 277 -5.84 -10.86 1.57
C ALA A 277 -6.64 -9.60 1.91
N ALA A 278 -6.08 -8.41 1.68
CA ALA A 278 -6.78 -7.14 1.86
C ALA A 278 -7.98 -7.01 0.90
N LEU A 279 -7.83 -7.42 -0.35
CA LEU A 279 -8.92 -7.48 -1.31
C LEU A 279 -10.05 -8.40 -0.85
N CYS A 280 -9.72 -9.60 -0.35
CA CYS A 280 -10.72 -10.52 0.19
C CYS A 280 -11.47 -9.91 1.38
N GLU A 281 -10.78 -9.18 2.26
CA GLU A 281 -11.42 -8.50 3.38
C GLU A 281 -12.33 -7.35 2.91
N LEU A 282 -11.88 -6.54 1.94
CA LEU A 282 -12.72 -5.51 1.33
C LEU A 282 -13.99 -6.11 0.71
N LEU A 283 -13.85 -7.20 -0.05
CA LEU A 283 -14.98 -7.92 -0.65
C LEU A 283 -15.91 -8.48 0.43
N ARG A 284 -15.37 -9.08 1.50
CA ARG A 284 -16.16 -9.57 2.64
C ARG A 284 -16.99 -8.45 3.25
N GLN A 285 -16.39 -7.28 3.49
CA GLN A 285 -17.07 -6.10 4.02
C GLN A 285 -18.09 -5.48 3.04
N GLY A 286 -17.83 -5.57 1.73
CA GLY A 286 -18.78 -5.08 0.73
C GLY A 286 -20.02 -5.97 0.60
N LEU A 287 -19.81 -7.29 0.63
CA LEU A 287 -20.87 -8.29 0.45
C LEU A 287 -21.74 -8.45 1.70
N ASP A 288 -21.17 -8.19 2.88
CA ASP A 288 -21.89 -8.20 4.15
C ASP A 288 -22.79 -6.96 4.28
N VAL A 289 -24.04 -7.18 4.67
CA VAL A 289 -25.09 -6.15 4.72
C VAL A 289 -24.92 -5.26 5.96
N GLU A 290 -24.23 -5.75 6.99
CA GLU A 290 -24.09 -5.08 8.29
C GLU A 290 -22.80 -4.28 8.42
N SER A 291 -21.80 -4.52 7.57
CA SER A 291 -20.51 -3.81 7.64
C SER A 291 -20.45 -2.58 6.74
N SER A 292 -19.90 -1.49 7.28
CA SER A 292 -19.54 -0.32 6.47
C SER A 292 -18.28 -0.60 5.66
N CYS A 293 -18.37 -0.49 4.33
CA CYS A 293 -17.20 -0.53 3.45
C CYS A 293 -16.91 0.86 2.87
N ARG A 294 -15.63 1.28 2.85
CA ARG A 294 -15.20 2.58 2.30
C ARG A 294 -15.00 2.56 0.77
N VAL A 295 -15.32 1.45 0.09
CA VAL A 295 -15.30 1.38 -1.39
C VAL A 295 -16.55 2.05 -1.94
N HIS A 296 -16.38 3.18 -2.61
CA HIS A 296 -17.49 4.01 -3.11
C HIS A 296 -18.01 3.56 -4.49
N ASP A 297 -17.11 3.09 -5.37
CA ASP A 297 -17.43 2.67 -6.74
C ASP A 297 -16.90 1.25 -6.98
N TRP A 298 -17.71 0.28 -6.57
CA TRP A 298 -17.42 -1.14 -6.68
C TRP A 298 -17.16 -1.60 -8.14
N PRO A 299 -18.01 -1.25 -9.13
CA PRO A 299 -17.77 -1.62 -10.53
C PRO A 299 -16.41 -1.14 -11.06
N CYS A 300 -16.03 0.12 -10.79
CA CYS A 300 -14.74 0.65 -11.23
C CYS A 300 -13.57 -0.01 -10.49
N PHE A 301 -13.69 -0.17 -9.17
CA PHE A 301 -12.67 -0.79 -8.34
C PHE A 301 -12.41 -2.25 -8.77
N LEU A 302 -13.44 -3.08 -8.86
CA LEU A 302 -13.30 -4.46 -9.27
C LEU A 302 -12.90 -4.59 -10.74
N GLY A 303 -13.38 -3.73 -11.63
CA GLY A 303 -12.90 -3.68 -13.01
C GLY A 303 -11.38 -3.51 -13.10
N GLN A 304 -10.80 -2.65 -12.26
CA GLN A 304 -9.34 -2.47 -12.19
C GLN A 304 -8.62 -3.66 -11.54
N VAL A 305 -9.18 -4.21 -10.47
CA VAL A 305 -8.64 -5.39 -9.76
C VAL A 305 -8.59 -6.60 -10.68
N MET A 306 -9.70 -6.93 -11.33
CA MET A 306 -9.85 -8.13 -12.16
C MET A 306 -8.89 -8.14 -13.37
N ASN A 307 -8.44 -6.98 -13.83
CA ASN A 307 -7.43 -6.86 -14.90
C ASN A 307 -5.98 -7.08 -14.40
N LYS A 308 -5.74 -7.14 -13.09
CA LYS A 308 -4.42 -7.29 -12.46
C LYS A 308 -4.21 -8.67 -11.84
N LEU A 309 -5.27 -9.47 -11.72
CA LEU A 309 -5.23 -10.78 -11.08
C LEU A 309 -4.99 -11.90 -12.10
N LEU A 310 -4.41 -12.99 -11.61
CA LEU A 310 -4.29 -14.26 -12.30
C LEU A 310 -5.64 -14.99 -12.32
N ALA A 311 -5.82 -15.96 -13.23
CA ALA A 311 -7.03 -16.78 -13.26
C ALA A 311 -7.21 -17.54 -11.94
N THR A 312 -6.12 -18.12 -11.45
CA THR A 312 -6.05 -18.80 -10.15
C THR A 312 -6.44 -17.90 -8.98
N GLU A 313 -5.88 -16.69 -8.92
CA GLU A 313 -6.21 -15.73 -7.86
C GLU A 313 -7.67 -15.31 -7.89
N ILE A 314 -8.23 -15.06 -9.09
CA ILE A 314 -9.66 -14.74 -9.24
C ILE A 314 -10.52 -15.88 -8.71
N MET A 315 -10.22 -17.12 -9.06
CA MET A 315 -10.97 -18.28 -8.60
C MET A 315 -10.96 -18.41 -7.07
N ASP A 316 -9.86 -18.06 -6.42
CA ASP A 316 -9.70 -18.15 -4.98
C ASP A 316 -10.29 -16.95 -4.21
N LEU A 317 -10.64 -15.85 -4.88
CA LEU A 317 -11.21 -14.66 -4.23
C LEU A 317 -12.54 -14.95 -3.52
N LEU A 318 -13.43 -15.68 -4.18
CA LEU A 318 -14.82 -15.88 -3.76
C LEU A 318 -15.32 -17.25 -4.22
N SER A 319 -16.34 -17.76 -3.53
CA SER A 319 -17.15 -18.89 -4.01
C SER A 319 -18.11 -18.43 -5.12
N TRP A 320 -17.58 -18.20 -6.32
CA TRP A 320 -18.29 -17.59 -7.45
C TRP A 320 -19.54 -18.35 -7.90
N ASP A 321 -19.52 -19.68 -7.87
CA ASP A 321 -20.65 -20.54 -8.21
C ASP A 321 -21.82 -20.37 -7.23
N THR A 322 -21.51 -20.29 -5.94
CA THR A 322 -22.49 -20.05 -4.88
C THR A 322 -23.07 -18.65 -5.01
N LEU A 323 -22.22 -17.64 -5.25
CA LEU A 323 -22.65 -16.25 -5.43
C LEU A 323 -23.57 -16.10 -6.67
N ALA A 324 -23.19 -16.71 -7.79
CA ALA A 324 -24.01 -16.70 -9.01
C ALA A 324 -25.39 -17.35 -8.79
N THR A 325 -25.42 -18.45 -8.03
CA THR A 325 -26.66 -19.16 -7.68
C THR A 325 -27.55 -18.32 -6.77
N THR A 326 -26.98 -17.66 -5.76
CA THR A 326 -27.72 -16.74 -4.89
C THR A 326 -28.31 -15.57 -5.68
N ARG A 327 -27.53 -14.97 -6.60
CA ARG A 327 -27.96 -13.86 -7.48
C ARG A 327 -29.12 -14.24 -8.40
N LYS A 328 -29.28 -15.52 -8.75
CA LYS A 328 -30.42 -16.02 -9.53
C LYS A 328 -31.75 -15.67 -8.86
N ASN A 329 -31.79 -15.64 -7.53
CA ASN A 329 -32.97 -15.24 -6.77
C ASN A 329 -33.03 -13.71 -6.58
N LYS A 330 -33.64 -13.01 -7.55
CA LYS A 330 -33.81 -11.54 -7.58
C LYS A 330 -34.49 -10.92 -6.34
N ARG A 331 -35.12 -11.72 -5.47
CA ARG A 331 -35.94 -11.24 -4.35
C ARG A 331 -35.22 -11.23 -3.00
N SER A 332 -34.05 -11.84 -2.86
CA SER A 332 -33.32 -11.82 -1.58
C SER A 332 -32.58 -10.50 -1.39
N LEU A 333 -32.54 -10.01 -0.14
CA LEU A 333 -31.77 -8.82 0.24
C LEU A 333 -30.27 -9.02 -0.04
N GLU A 334 -29.78 -10.23 0.24
CA GLU A 334 -28.42 -10.67 -0.08
C GLU A 334 -28.13 -10.58 -1.60
N SER A 335 -29.09 -10.94 -2.46
CA SER A 335 -28.91 -10.75 -3.90
C SER A 335 -28.86 -9.26 -4.28
N GLN A 336 -29.50 -8.36 -3.53
CA GLN A 336 -29.50 -6.93 -3.85
C GLN A 336 -28.18 -6.28 -3.43
N SER A 337 -27.63 -6.61 -2.25
CA SER A 337 -26.31 -6.13 -1.84
C SER A 337 -25.21 -6.66 -2.76
N GLN A 338 -25.22 -7.96 -3.08
CA GLN A 338 -24.27 -8.59 -4.00
C GLN A 338 -24.24 -7.94 -5.39
N ARG A 339 -25.38 -7.42 -5.88
CA ARG A 339 -25.47 -6.77 -7.20
C ARG A 339 -24.80 -5.39 -7.26
N VAL A 340 -24.70 -4.71 -6.13
CA VAL A 340 -24.00 -3.42 -6.02
C VAL A 340 -22.49 -3.64 -6.03
N VAL A 341 -22.03 -4.70 -5.36
CA VAL A 341 -20.61 -5.01 -5.19
C VAL A 341 -20.04 -5.71 -6.42
N VAL A 342 -20.67 -6.80 -6.83
CA VAL A 342 -20.20 -7.65 -7.94
C VAL A 342 -21.11 -7.40 -9.14
N ASP A 343 -20.60 -6.75 -10.17
CA ASP A 343 -21.36 -6.49 -11.39
C ASP A 343 -21.32 -7.70 -12.35
N PHE A 344 -22.03 -7.57 -13.47
CA PHE A 344 -22.00 -8.55 -14.56
C PHE A 344 -20.59 -8.85 -15.05
N ASN A 345 -19.78 -7.81 -15.22
CA ASN A 345 -18.44 -7.93 -15.78
C ASN A 345 -17.55 -8.78 -14.88
N CYS A 346 -17.64 -8.60 -13.56
CA CYS A 346 -16.89 -9.38 -12.59
C CYS A 346 -17.22 -10.87 -12.68
N LEU A 347 -18.51 -11.22 -12.72
CA LEU A 347 -18.96 -12.60 -12.87
C LEU A 347 -18.56 -13.21 -14.23
N TYR A 348 -18.65 -12.44 -15.31
CA TYR A 348 -18.20 -12.88 -16.63
C TYR A 348 -16.69 -13.14 -16.66
N VAL A 349 -15.87 -12.27 -16.06
CA VAL A 349 -14.42 -12.50 -15.94
C VAL A 349 -14.12 -13.70 -15.06
N ALA A 350 -14.85 -13.90 -13.96
CA ALA A 350 -14.70 -15.09 -13.11
C ALA A 350 -15.07 -16.38 -13.85
N MET A 351 -16.14 -16.36 -14.67
CA MET A 351 -16.50 -17.47 -15.56
C MET A 351 -15.36 -17.77 -16.54
N LEU A 352 -14.80 -16.75 -17.21
CA LEU A 352 -13.65 -16.91 -18.10
C LEU A 352 -12.41 -17.43 -17.39
N ALA A 353 -12.16 -17.03 -16.13
CA ALA A 353 -11.04 -17.53 -15.33
C ALA A 353 -11.17 -19.04 -15.06
N HIS A 354 -12.35 -19.49 -14.63
CA HIS A 354 -12.65 -20.92 -14.42
C HIS A 354 -12.51 -21.72 -15.73
N LEU A 355 -12.99 -21.16 -16.85
CA LEU A 355 -12.89 -21.79 -18.17
C LEU A 355 -11.43 -21.88 -18.64
N ALA A 356 -10.69 -20.78 -18.61
CA ALA A 356 -9.30 -20.71 -19.06
C ALA A 356 -8.40 -21.62 -18.22
N PHE A 357 -8.50 -21.54 -16.89
CA PHE A 357 -7.70 -22.37 -16.01
C PHE A 357 -8.12 -23.84 -16.08
N GLY A 358 -9.41 -24.14 -16.10
CA GLY A 358 -9.95 -25.49 -16.28
C GLY A 358 -9.53 -26.14 -17.59
N PHE A 359 -9.51 -25.39 -18.69
CA PHE A 359 -8.99 -25.86 -19.97
C PHE A 359 -7.48 -26.13 -19.90
N SER A 360 -6.70 -25.17 -19.38
CA SER A 360 -5.24 -25.26 -19.33
C SER A 360 -4.73 -26.41 -18.46
N THR A 361 -5.45 -26.70 -17.37
CA THR A 361 -5.11 -27.76 -16.40
C THR A 361 -5.89 -29.05 -16.61
N ARG A 362 -6.86 -29.06 -17.55
CA ARG A 362 -7.72 -30.21 -17.87
C ARG A 362 -8.58 -30.68 -16.70
N GLN A 363 -9.10 -29.73 -15.94
CA GLN A 363 -9.99 -29.99 -14.82
C GLN A 363 -11.43 -29.72 -15.25
N THR A 364 -12.20 -30.78 -15.53
CA THR A 364 -13.61 -30.68 -15.93
C THR A 364 -14.49 -30.07 -14.84
N GLU A 365 -14.15 -30.26 -13.57
CA GLU A 365 -14.87 -29.64 -12.45
C GLU A 365 -14.85 -28.11 -12.51
N LEU A 366 -13.75 -27.51 -12.97
CA LEU A 366 -13.67 -26.06 -13.16
C LEU A 366 -14.51 -25.59 -14.35
N ILE A 367 -14.56 -26.39 -15.41
CA ILE A 367 -15.41 -26.11 -16.58
C ILE A 367 -16.90 -26.24 -16.21
N LYS A 368 -17.27 -27.20 -15.36
CA LYS A 368 -18.62 -27.30 -14.77
C LYS A 368 -18.97 -26.05 -13.97
N LYS A 369 -18.06 -25.55 -13.12
CA LYS A 369 -18.27 -24.29 -12.40
C LYS A 369 -18.45 -23.10 -13.35
N ALA A 370 -17.63 -23.01 -14.40
CA ALA A 370 -17.78 -21.97 -15.43
C ALA A 370 -19.17 -22.04 -16.09
N LYS A 371 -19.63 -23.24 -16.46
CA LYS A 371 -20.98 -23.47 -17.00
C LYS A 371 -22.07 -23.00 -16.02
N THR A 372 -22.00 -23.38 -14.76
CA THR A 372 -22.97 -22.96 -13.72
C THR A 372 -23.04 -21.44 -13.57
N ILE A 373 -21.89 -20.76 -13.55
CA ILE A 373 -21.85 -19.28 -13.48
C ILE A 373 -22.50 -18.68 -14.73
N CYS A 374 -22.19 -19.21 -15.93
CA CYS A 374 -22.75 -18.77 -17.20
C CYS A 374 -24.29 -18.89 -17.23
N GLU A 375 -24.82 -20.06 -16.87
CA GLU A 375 -26.28 -20.31 -16.82
C GLU A 375 -26.99 -19.35 -15.86
N CYS A 376 -26.38 -19.07 -14.70
CA CYS A 376 -26.91 -18.13 -13.73
C CYS A 376 -26.92 -16.68 -14.27
N LEU A 377 -25.90 -16.29 -15.04
CA LEU A 377 -25.85 -14.99 -15.72
C LEU A 377 -26.95 -14.84 -16.78
N VAL A 378 -27.11 -15.84 -17.66
CA VAL A 378 -28.18 -15.86 -18.68
C VAL A 378 -29.56 -15.72 -18.03
N ALA A 379 -29.81 -16.48 -16.96
CA ALA A 379 -31.09 -16.45 -16.24
C ALA A 379 -31.35 -15.12 -15.49
N SER A 380 -30.30 -14.46 -14.99
CA SER A 380 -30.43 -13.28 -14.14
C SER A 380 -30.50 -11.96 -14.93
N GLU A 381 -29.74 -11.82 -16.01
CA GLU A 381 -29.51 -10.55 -16.71
C GLU A 381 -29.98 -10.50 -18.17
N SER A 382 -30.57 -11.60 -18.70
CA SER A 382 -31.06 -11.69 -20.08
C SER A 382 -30.00 -11.34 -21.14
N THR A 383 -28.74 -11.58 -20.82
CA THR A 383 -27.60 -11.41 -21.72
C THR A 383 -27.44 -12.63 -22.63
N ASP A 384 -27.02 -12.41 -23.88
CA ASP A 384 -26.80 -13.48 -24.84
C ASP A 384 -25.42 -14.11 -24.63
N LEU A 385 -25.33 -15.03 -23.67
CA LEU A 385 -24.15 -15.89 -23.41
C LEU A 385 -24.37 -17.32 -23.89
N LYS A 386 -25.27 -17.53 -24.86
CA LYS A 386 -25.65 -18.86 -25.34
C LYS A 386 -24.47 -19.60 -25.95
N PHE A 387 -23.57 -18.90 -26.63
CA PHE A 387 -22.36 -19.50 -27.16
C PHE A 387 -21.45 -19.99 -26.03
N GLU A 388 -21.15 -19.16 -25.03
CA GLU A 388 -20.26 -19.51 -23.92
C GLU A 388 -20.79 -20.71 -23.12
N GLU A 389 -22.10 -20.75 -22.87
CA GLU A 389 -22.78 -21.89 -22.23
C GLU A 389 -22.60 -23.19 -23.05
N SER A 390 -22.79 -23.08 -24.36
CA SER A 390 -22.68 -24.20 -25.30
C SER A 390 -21.24 -24.66 -25.48
N PHE A 391 -20.31 -23.72 -25.46
CA PHE A 391 -18.88 -23.97 -25.51
C PHE A 391 -18.41 -24.73 -24.26
N CYS A 392 -18.87 -24.34 -23.06
CA CYS A 392 -18.62 -25.12 -21.85
C CYS A 392 -19.20 -26.53 -21.94
N SER A 393 -20.43 -26.68 -22.48
CA SER A 393 -21.07 -27.99 -22.67
C SER A 393 -20.31 -28.88 -23.67
N TYR A 394 -19.78 -28.29 -24.74
CA TYR A 394 -18.91 -28.98 -25.70
C TYR A 394 -17.60 -29.46 -25.07
N LEU A 395 -16.95 -28.64 -24.24
CA LEU A 395 -15.75 -29.06 -23.51
C LEU A 395 -16.03 -30.17 -22.48
N LEU A 396 -17.26 -30.30 -22.01
CA LEU A 396 -17.71 -31.40 -21.14
C LEU A 396 -18.17 -32.64 -21.92
N GLY A 397 -18.17 -32.59 -23.26
CA GLY A 397 -18.64 -33.69 -24.12
C GLY A 397 -20.16 -33.82 -24.22
N GLU A 398 -20.91 -32.84 -23.73
CA GLU A 398 -22.38 -32.84 -23.70
C GLU A 398 -23.00 -32.29 -25.00
N GLU A 399 -22.23 -31.53 -25.78
CA GLU A 399 -22.67 -30.90 -27.04
C GLU A 399 -21.69 -31.17 -28.18
N THR A 400 -22.12 -31.08 -29.43
CA THR A 400 -21.28 -31.28 -30.62
C THR A 400 -20.62 -29.98 -31.09
N GLY A 401 -19.41 -30.06 -31.66
CA GLY A 401 -18.70 -28.85 -32.13
C GLY A 401 -19.46 -28.07 -33.23
N THR A 402 -20.29 -28.73 -34.04
CA THR A 402 -21.09 -28.10 -35.10
C THR A 402 -22.18 -27.18 -34.55
N THR A 403 -22.89 -27.59 -33.50
CA THR A 403 -23.95 -26.77 -32.89
C THR A 403 -23.37 -25.55 -32.17
N VAL A 404 -22.21 -25.71 -31.52
CA VAL A 404 -21.49 -24.59 -30.89
C VAL A 404 -20.99 -23.58 -31.92
N PHE A 405 -20.50 -24.06 -33.07
CA PHE A 405 -20.06 -23.20 -34.16
C PHE A 405 -21.21 -22.42 -34.81
N GLU A 406 -22.38 -23.01 -34.98
CA GLU A 406 -23.57 -22.29 -35.45
C GLU A 406 -23.95 -21.15 -34.49
N LYS A 407 -23.88 -21.37 -33.17
CA LYS A 407 -24.11 -20.33 -32.16
C LYS A 407 -23.06 -19.23 -32.21
N LEU A 408 -21.79 -19.57 -32.48
CA LEU A 408 -20.74 -18.57 -32.71
C LEU A 408 -21.04 -17.69 -33.92
N GLN A 409 -21.49 -18.28 -35.04
CA GLN A 409 -21.88 -17.52 -36.23
C GLN A 409 -23.09 -16.63 -36.00
N GLN A 410 -24.06 -17.08 -35.21
CA GLN A 410 -25.23 -16.28 -34.83
C GLN A 410 -24.82 -15.05 -34.00
N LEU A 411 -23.93 -15.22 -33.01
CA LEU A 411 -23.39 -14.10 -32.25
C LEU A 411 -22.65 -13.09 -33.14
N GLN A 412 -21.83 -13.57 -34.07
CA GLN A 412 -21.09 -12.72 -35.00
C GLN A 412 -22.02 -11.95 -35.96
N SER A 413 -23.12 -12.57 -36.38
CA SER A 413 -24.13 -11.98 -37.26
C SER A 413 -25.02 -10.93 -36.55
N ASN A 414 -25.27 -11.08 -35.25
CA ASN A 414 -26.18 -10.23 -34.47
C ASN A 414 -25.51 -8.97 -33.88
N GLY A 415 -24.20 -8.77 -34.05
CA GLY A 415 -23.47 -7.64 -33.47
C GLY A 415 -23.84 -6.28 -34.06
N SER A 416 -24.83 -5.58 -33.49
CA SER A 416 -25.08 -4.15 -33.71
C SER A 416 -24.31 -3.28 -32.69
N SER A 417 -23.53 -2.33 -33.20
CA SER A 417 -22.92 -1.10 -32.63
C SER A 417 -22.49 -0.89 -31.17
N ASN A 418 -22.71 -1.79 -30.21
CA ASN A 418 -22.25 -1.66 -28.81
C ASN A 418 -21.53 -2.91 -28.26
N SER A 419 -21.20 -3.86 -29.11
CA SER A 419 -20.50 -5.08 -28.70
C SER A 419 -19.03 -4.79 -28.43
N LYS A 420 -18.61 -5.00 -27.17
CA LYS A 420 -17.19 -5.05 -26.77
C LYS A 420 -16.42 -5.84 -27.83
N ASN A 421 -15.32 -5.26 -28.32
CA ASN A 421 -14.44 -5.83 -29.34
C ASN A 421 -14.06 -7.29 -29.02
N TYR A 422 -14.85 -8.25 -29.51
CA TYR A 422 -14.42 -9.62 -29.71
C TYR A 422 -13.42 -9.56 -30.86
N GLY A 423 -12.14 -9.52 -30.51
CA GLY A 423 -11.02 -9.21 -31.42
C GLY A 423 -10.81 -10.22 -32.53
N LEU A 424 -11.72 -10.28 -33.49
CA LEU A 424 -11.42 -10.68 -34.85
C LEU A 424 -11.48 -9.43 -35.72
N ASP A 425 -10.31 -8.90 -36.05
CA ASP A 425 -10.18 -8.00 -37.20
C ASP A 425 -10.82 -8.70 -38.39
N LYS A 426 -11.73 -7.99 -39.09
CA LYS A 426 -12.24 -8.41 -40.40
C LYS A 426 -11.06 -8.42 -41.38
N LYS A 427 -10.23 -9.47 -41.34
CA LYS A 427 -9.20 -9.68 -42.35
C LYS A 427 -9.89 -10.09 -43.64
N LYS A 428 -9.86 -9.13 -44.55
CA LYS A 428 -10.19 -9.26 -45.95
C LYS A 428 -9.30 -10.31 -46.62
N ASP A 429 -9.96 -11.21 -47.34
CA ASP A 429 -9.46 -12.03 -48.45
C ASP A 429 -8.16 -12.84 -48.22
N SER A 430 -8.31 -14.07 -47.74
CA SER A 430 -7.57 -15.20 -48.29
C SER A 430 -8.35 -16.50 -48.09
N SER A 431 -8.59 -17.20 -49.19
CA SER A 431 -9.18 -18.55 -49.26
C SER A 431 -8.45 -19.51 -48.32
N ASP A 432 -9.08 -19.84 -47.19
CA ASP A 432 -8.91 -21.11 -46.48
C ASP A 432 -10.21 -21.42 -45.75
N LYS A 433 -10.73 -22.64 -45.93
CA LYS A 433 -11.87 -23.14 -45.13
C LYS A 433 -11.39 -23.25 -43.68
N VAL A 434 -11.60 -22.20 -42.89
CA VAL A 434 -11.40 -22.26 -41.44
C VAL A 434 -12.29 -23.39 -40.92
N THR A 435 -11.67 -24.41 -40.35
CA THR A 435 -12.40 -25.55 -39.78
C THR A 435 -13.16 -25.11 -38.53
N VAL A 436 -14.25 -25.81 -38.21
CA VAL A 436 -15.06 -25.56 -36.99
C VAL A 436 -14.16 -25.42 -35.75
N ASN A 437 -13.21 -26.33 -35.59
CA ASN A 437 -12.28 -26.30 -34.46
C ASN A 437 -11.41 -25.04 -34.47
N GLN A 438 -10.86 -24.62 -35.60
CA GLN A 438 -10.00 -23.44 -35.68
C GLN A 438 -10.71 -22.15 -35.21
N SER A 439 -11.99 -21.96 -35.55
CA SER A 439 -12.75 -20.78 -35.09
C SER A 439 -13.00 -20.81 -33.58
N LEU A 440 -13.29 -21.98 -33.02
CA LEU A 440 -13.49 -22.17 -31.59
C LEU A 440 -12.19 -22.02 -30.79
N GLU A 441 -11.08 -22.56 -31.31
CA GLU A 441 -9.73 -22.41 -30.75
C GLU A 441 -9.28 -20.94 -30.74
N LEU A 442 -9.61 -20.19 -31.79
CA LEU A 442 -9.30 -18.76 -31.88
C LEU A 442 -10.06 -17.96 -30.82
N TRP A 443 -11.37 -18.22 -30.63
CA TRP A 443 -12.14 -17.59 -29.56
C TRP A 443 -11.57 -17.93 -28.18
N LEU A 444 -11.25 -19.22 -27.93
CA LEU A 444 -10.69 -19.67 -26.67
C LEU A 444 -9.37 -18.94 -26.36
N LYS A 445 -8.51 -18.80 -27.37
CA LYS A 445 -7.24 -18.07 -27.25
C LYS A 445 -7.46 -16.58 -26.96
N ASP A 446 -8.25 -15.90 -27.78
CA ASP A 446 -8.33 -14.45 -27.80
C ASP A 446 -9.23 -13.88 -26.71
N VAL A 447 -10.21 -14.66 -26.23
CA VAL A 447 -11.19 -14.21 -25.22
C VAL A 447 -10.91 -14.76 -23.83
N ALA A 448 -10.54 -16.04 -23.71
CA ALA A 448 -10.36 -16.68 -22.40
C ALA A 448 -8.88 -16.79 -21.98
N LEU A 449 -8.04 -17.48 -22.77
CA LEU A 449 -6.65 -17.79 -22.37
C LEU A 449 -5.76 -16.54 -22.33
N SER A 450 -5.81 -15.70 -23.35
CA SER A 450 -4.94 -14.49 -23.41
C SER A 450 -5.27 -13.45 -22.33
N ARG A 451 -6.44 -13.56 -21.68
CA ARG A 451 -6.92 -12.62 -20.67
C ARG A 451 -6.13 -12.70 -19.36
N PHE A 452 -5.56 -13.87 -19.02
CA PHE A 452 -4.87 -14.08 -17.75
C PHE A 452 -3.41 -14.48 -17.97
N ALA A 453 -2.52 -13.88 -17.19
CA ALA A 453 -1.08 -14.09 -17.36
C ALA A 453 -0.61 -15.53 -17.11
N ASP A 454 -1.34 -16.30 -16.30
CA ASP A 454 -1.07 -17.71 -15.97
C ASP A 454 -1.67 -18.71 -16.98
N THR A 455 -2.52 -18.26 -17.92
CA THR A 455 -3.15 -19.14 -18.93
C THR A 455 -2.81 -18.76 -20.38
N LYS A 456 -2.29 -17.55 -20.63
CA LYS A 456 -1.98 -17.02 -21.97
C LYS A 456 -1.03 -17.87 -22.82
N ASP A 457 -0.13 -18.63 -22.18
CA ASP A 457 0.87 -19.45 -22.87
C ASP A 457 0.33 -20.87 -23.18
N CYS A 458 -0.90 -21.18 -22.78
CA CYS A 458 -1.55 -22.44 -23.09
C CYS A 458 -1.94 -22.52 -24.58
N LEU A 459 -1.67 -23.67 -25.21
CA LEU A 459 -2.11 -23.93 -26.58
C LEU A 459 -3.62 -24.21 -26.60
N PRO A 460 -4.42 -23.51 -27.42
CA PRO A 460 -5.88 -23.62 -27.42
C PRO A 460 -6.41 -24.92 -28.06
N SER A 461 -5.61 -25.98 -28.20
CA SER A 461 -5.98 -27.15 -29.01
C SER A 461 -7.14 -27.96 -28.43
N LEU A 462 -8.31 -27.88 -29.08
CA LEU A 462 -9.52 -28.60 -28.70
C LEU A 462 -9.36 -30.11 -28.87
N VAL A 463 -8.70 -30.54 -29.96
CA VAL A 463 -8.41 -31.94 -30.22
C VAL A 463 -7.58 -32.54 -29.09
N ARG A 464 -6.54 -31.83 -28.65
CA ARG A 464 -5.68 -32.30 -27.56
C ARG A 464 -6.44 -32.35 -26.22
N PHE A 465 -7.33 -31.40 -25.99
CA PHE A 465 -8.14 -31.37 -24.78
C PHE A 465 -9.13 -32.55 -24.73
N LEU A 466 -9.93 -32.72 -25.80
CA LEU A 466 -10.99 -33.73 -25.88
C LEU A 466 -10.47 -35.17 -25.98
N ASN A 467 -9.31 -35.39 -26.60
CA ASN A 467 -8.71 -36.73 -26.69
C ASN A 467 -8.13 -37.26 -25.37
N LEU A 468 -8.07 -36.40 -24.34
CA LEU A 468 -7.43 -36.70 -23.05
C LEU A 468 -8.41 -36.60 -21.87
N LEU A 469 -9.70 -36.39 -22.18
CA LEU A 469 -10.85 -36.64 -21.31
C LEU A 469 -11.28 -38.10 -21.46
#